data_AF-A0A963QLU5-F1
#
_entry.id   AF-A0A963QLU5-F1
#
_cell.length_a   1.000
_cell.length_b   1.000
_cell.length_c   1.000
_cell.angle_alpha   90.00
_cell.angle_beta   90.00
_cell.angle_gamma   90.00
#
_symmetry.space_group_name_H-M   'P 1'
#
loop_
_entity.id
_entity.type
_entity.pdbx_description
1 polymer ?
#
loop_
_entity_poly.entity_id
_entity_poly.type
_entity_poly.pdbx_seq_one_letter_code
_entity_poly.pdbx_strand_id
1 'polypeptide(L)'
;MNTDMLGLIGLIGLGGLVPMKWPVDPARSGAGIRKLGLLGLGGLIGLWVPPVGAMGAAGALGLWNHQTGWLRIWGALGWLWPIGLAMLANWALG
;
A
#
# COMPACT_ATOMS: atom_id res chain seq x y z
N MET A 1 9.40 -20.16 -2.30
CA MET A 1 8.10 -19.56 -1.96
C MET A 1 7.52 -19.03 -3.26
N ASN A 2 6.28 -19.39 -3.62
CA ASN A 2 5.71 -19.02 -4.92
C ASN A 2 5.54 -17.48 -4.98
N THR A 3 6.31 -16.79 -5.84
CA THR A 3 6.38 -15.33 -5.87
C THR A 3 5.07 -14.67 -6.28
N ASP A 4 4.18 -15.43 -6.91
CA ASP A 4 2.86 -14.99 -7.37
C ASP A 4 1.98 -14.55 -6.19
N MET A 5 2.04 -15.26 -5.06
CA MET A 5 1.25 -14.91 -3.87
C MET A 5 1.79 -13.68 -3.16
N LEU A 6 3.08 -13.39 -3.28
CA LEU A 6 3.69 -12.18 -2.72
C LEU A 6 3.22 -10.92 -3.45
N GLY A 7 2.90 -11.01 -4.76
CA GLY A 7 2.31 -9.90 -5.50
C GLY A 7 0.94 -9.46 -4.98
N LEU A 8 0.18 -10.38 -4.37
CA LEU A 8 -1.14 -10.09 -3.78
C LEU A 8 -1.06 -9.28 -2.49
N ILE A 9 0.10 -9.23 -1.82
CA ILE A 9 0.33 -8.34 -0.66
C ILE A 9 0.05 -6.89 -1.05
N GLY A 10 0.29 -6.54 -2.31
CA GLY A 10 -0.03 -5.25 -2.90
C GLY A 10 -1.47 -4.78 -2.74
N LEU A 11 -2.41 -5.72 -2.73
CA LEU A 11 -3.85 -5.43 -2.66
C LEU A 11 -4.25 -4.81 -1.31
N ILE A 12 -3.46 -5.03 -0.25
CA ILE A 12 -3.62 -4.35 1.04
C ILE A 12 -3.55 -2.82 0.84
N GLY A 13 -2.75 -2.37 -0.13
CA GLY A 13 -2.59 -0.98 -0.52
C GLY A 13 -3.89 -0.28 -0.90
N LEU A 14 -4.88 -1.01 -1.42
CA LEU A 14 -6.19 -0.47 -1.78
C LEU A 14 -6.95 0.11 -0.57
N GLY A 15 -6.62 -0.31 0.65
CA GLY A 15 -7.11 0.31 1.87
C GLY A 15 -6.81 1.82 1.94
N GLY A 16 -5.73 2.27 1.29
CA GLY A 16 -5.39 3.69 1.15
C GLY A 16 -6.45 4.55 0.46
N LEU A 17 -7.43 3.94 -0.23
CA LEU A 17 -8.54 4.62 -0.90
C LEU A 17 -9.76 4.83 0.01
N VAL A 18 -9.79 4.22 1.20
CA VAL A 18 -10.88 4.39 2.17
C VAL A 18 -11.24 5.86 2.44
N PRO A 19 -10.27 6.82 2.51
CA PRO A 19 -10.58 8.22 2.73
C PRO A 19 -11.43 8.89 1.63
N MET A 20 -11.55 8.27 0.45
CA MET A 20 -12.48 8.75 -0.60
C MET A 20 -13.95 8.58 -0.20
N LYS A 21 -14.25 7.57 0.63
CA LYS A 21 -15.59 7.31 1.17
C LYS A 21 -15.73 7.81 2.62
N TRP A 22 -14.66 7.69 3.41
CA TRP A 22 -14.64 8.09 4.82
C TRP A 22 -13.50 9.09 5.07
N PRO A 23 -13.75 10.38 4.81
CA PRO A 23 -12.70 11.39 4.80
C PRO A 23 -12.00 11.53 6.17
N VAL A 24 -10.71 11.82 6.11
CA VAL A 24 -9.91 12.18 7.29
C VAL A 24 -10.23 13.61 7.70
N ASP A 25 -10.23 13.87 9.00
CA ASP A 25 -10.37 15.22 9.55
C ASP A 25 -9.37 16.21 8.89
N PRO A 26 -9.85 17.29 8.25
CA PRO A 26 -9.00 18.28 7.58
C PRO A 26 -7.95 18.94 8.50
N ALA A 27 -8.23 19.03 9.81
CA ALA A 27 -7.30 19.61 10.78
C ALA A 27 -6.09 18.70 11.08
N ARG A 28 -6.15 17.42 10.70
CA ARG A 28 -5.04 16.48 10.92
C ARG A 28 -3.90 16.71 9.94
N SER A 29 -2.69 16.78 10.47
CA SER A 29 -1.46 16.78 9.70
C SER A 29 -1.28 15.50 8.86
N GLY A 30 -0.38 15.55 7.88
CA GLY A 30 -0.02 14.38 7.05
C GLY A 30 -0.74 14.28 5.70
N ALA A 31 -1.19 15.39 5.13
CA ALA A 31 -1.82 15.41 3.80
C ALA A 31 -0.93 14.78 2.70
N GLY A 32 0.40 14.97 2.78
CA GLY A 32 1.34 14.34 1.85
C GLY A 32 1.33 12.81 1.92
N ILE A 33 1.38 12.26 3.13
CA ILE A 33 1.35 10.80 3.34
C ILE A 33 0.01 10.22 2.90
N ARG A 34 -1.10 10.95 3.07
CA ARG A 34 -2.43 10.51 2.57
C ARG A 34 -2.46 10.32 1.06
N LYS A 35 -1.67 11.08 0.29
CA LYS A 35 -1.56 10.89 -1.17
C LYS A 35 -0.92 9.56 -1.54
N LEU A 36 -0.14 8.94 -0.64
CA LEU A 36 0.37 7.59 -0.85
C LEU A 36 -0.78 6.60 -1.05
N GLY A 37 -1.99 6.87 -0.53
CA GLY A 37 -3.19 6.08 -0.81
C GLY A 37 -3.45 5.80 -2.29
N LEU A 38 -3.05 6.72 -3.18
CA LEU A 38 -3.16 6.53 -4.63
C LEU A 38 -2.23 5.42 -5.16
N LEU A 39 -1.09 5.19 -4.50
CA LEU A 39 -0.17 4.09 -4.83
C LEU A 39 -0.80 2.71 -4.60
N GLY A 40 -1.88 2.64 -3.80
CA GLY A 40 -2.65 1.41 -3.61
C GLY A 40 -3.22 0.85 -4.91
N LEU A 41 -3.53 1.71 -5.90
CA LEU A 41 -3.95 1.28 -7.23
C LEU A 41 -2.86 0.50 -7.96
N GLY A 42 -1.60 0.80 -7.68
CA GLY A 42 -0.45 0.04 -8.18
C GLY A 42 -0.45 -1.42 -7.72
N GLY A 43 -1.11 -1.75 -6.60
CA GLY A 43 -1.27 -3.12 -6.14
C GLY A 43 -2.01 -4.02 -7.15
N LEU A 44 -2.89 -3.45 -7.98
CA LEU A 44 -3.56 -4.19 -9.06
C LEU A 44 -2.59 -4.70 -10.12
N ILE A 45 -1.47 -4.00 -10.33
CA ILE A 45 -0.42 -4.42 -11.27
C ILE A 45 0.17 -5.78 -10.85
N GLY A 46 0.07 -6.13 -9.56
CA GLY A 46 0.50 -7.42 -9.01
C GLY A 46 -0.15 -8.66 -9.63
N LEU A 47 -1.28 -8.50 -10.31
CA LEU A 47 -1.93 -9.57 -11.07
C LEU A 47 -1.11 -9.99 -12.31
N TRP A 48 -0.24 -9.11 -12.81
CA TRP A 48 0.61 -9.36 -13.98
C TRP A 48 2.11 -9.29 -13.63
N VAL A 49 2.49 -8.42 -12.70
CA VAL A 49 3.88 -8.17 -12.31
C VAL A 49 3.97 -8.22 -10.78
N PRO A 50 4.23 -9.40 -10.18
CA PRO A 50 4.21 -9.59 -8.72
C PRO A 50 5.07 -8.60 -7.91
N PRO A 51 6.31 -8.25 -8.33
CA PRO A 51 7.13 -7.28 -7.59
C PRO A 51 6.49 -5.89 -7.49
N VAL A 52 5.96 -5.39 -8.60
CA VAL A 52 5.27 -4.09 -8.66
C VAL A 52 3.97 -4.14 -7.86
N GLY A 53 3.28 -5.28 -7.90
CA GLY A 53 2.16 -5.59 -7.01
C GLY A 53 2.50 -5.35 -5.55
N ALA A 54 3.50 -6.06 -5.02
CA ALA A 54 3.89 -5.97 -3.63
C ALA A 54 4.26 -4.54 -3.17
N MET A 55 4.82 -3.71 -4.06
CA MET A 55 5.08 -2.29 -3.78
C MET A 55 3.78 -1.49 -3.55
N GLY A 56 2.66 -1.93 -4.13
CA GLY A 56 1.33 -1.34 -3.95
C GLY A 56 0.87 -1.27 -2.49
N ALA A 57 1.43 -2.11 -1.60
CA ALA A 57 1.17 -2.04 -0.16
C ALA A 57 1.45 -0.63 0.43
N ALA A 58 2.36 0.15 -0.16
CA ALA A 58 2.62 1.54 0.24
C ALA A 58 1.35 2.41 0.25
N GLY A 59 0.34 2.05 -0.55
CA GLY A 59 -1.01 2.62 -0.52
C GLY A 59 -1.62 2.70 0.88
N ALA A 60 -1.47 1.64 1.66
CA ALA A 60 -2.08 1.57 2.99
C ALA A 60 -1.49 2.62 3.94
N LEU A 61 -0.22 3.06 3.75
CA LEU A 61 0.39 4.11 4.56
C LEU A 61 -0.43 5.40 4.57
N GLY A 62 -1.29 5.65 3.56
CA GLY A 62 -2.23 6.77 3.57
C GLY A 62 -3.18 6.78 4.77
N LEU A 63 -3.41 5.65 5.44
CA LEU A 63 -4.27 5.50 6.61
C LEU A 63 -3.57 5.69 7.97
N TRP A 64 -2.24 5.88 8.00
CA TRP A 64 -1.43 5.87 9.24
C TRP A 64 -1.96 6.79 10.37
N ASN A 65 -2.56 7.92 10.00
CA ASN A 65 -3.11 8.93 10.91
C ASN A 65 -4.64 9.11 10.78
N HIS A 66 -5.36 8.10 10.26
CA HIS A 66 -6.83 8.13 10.24
C HIS A 66 -7.37 8.29 11.66
N GLN A 67 -8.46 9.06 11.87
CA GLN A 67 -9.06 9.20 13.21
C GLN A 67 -9.56 7.88 13.81
N THR A 68 -9.83 6.90 12.95
CA THR A 68 -10.38 5.60 13.31
C THR A 68 -9.24 4.61 13.57
N GLY A 69 -9.17 4.07 14.79
CA GLY A 69 -8.05 3.24 15.24
C GLY A 69 -7.78 2.01 14.36
N TRP A 70 -8.81 1.29 13.93
CA TRP A 70 -8.63 0.10 13.08
C TRP A 70 -8.06 0.46 11.70
N LEU A 71 -8.41 1.61 11.12
CA LEU A 71 -7.83 2.08 9.85
C LEU A 71 -6.35 2.42 10.00
N ARG A 72 -5.91 2.91 11.16
CA ARG A 72 -4.48 3.11 11.43
C ARG A 72 -3.71 1.79 11.49
N ILE A 73 -4.33 0.72 12.00
CA ILE A 73 -3.75 -0.63 11.99
C ILE A 73 -3.56 -1.11 10.55
N TRP A 74 -4.56 -0.91 9.68
CA TRP A 74 -4.38 -1.15 8.24
C TRP A 74 -3.26 -0.31 7.65
N GLY A 75 -3.12 0.94 8.09
CA GLY A 75 -2.03 1.81 7.67
C GLY A 75 -0.65 1.27 8.01
N ALA A 76 -0.51 0.56 9.12
CA ALA A 76 0.75 -0.09 9.50
C ALA A 76 1.14 -1.22 8.55
N LEU A 77 0.17 -1.93 7.94
CA LEU A 77 0.44 -2.96 6.92
C LEU A 77 1.09 -2.36 5.67
N GLY A 78 0.99 -1.04 5.47
CA GLY A 78 1.68 -0.38 4.37
C GLY A 78 3.20 -0.51 4.42
N TRP A 79 3.78 -0.77 5.61
CA TRP A 79 5.21 -1.07 5.76
C TRP A 79 5.68 -2.37 5.14
N LEU A 80 4.78 -3.17 4.56
CA LEU A 80 5.14 -4.34 3.75
C LEU A 80 5.71 -3.95 2.36
N TRP A 81 5.55 -2.70 1.95
CA TRP A 81 6.01 -2.21 0.64
C TRP A 81 7.50 -2.45 0.28
N PRO A 82 8.47 -2.46 1.22
CA PRO A 82 9.87 -2.74 0.90
C PRO A 82 10.10 -4.19 0.44
N ILE A 83 9.19 -5.12 0.75
CA ILE A 83 9.22 -6.48 0.20
C ILE A 83 9.13 -6.41 -1.32
N GLY A 84 8.27 -5.55 -1.85
CA GLY A 84 8.15 -5.32 -3.29
C GLY A 84 9.41 -4.74 -3.91
N LEU A 85 10.13 -3.84 -3.21
CA LEU A 85 11.42 -3.35 -3.67
C LEU A 85 12.48 -4.46 -3.74
N ALA A 86 12.57 -5.29 -2.71
CA ALA A 86 13.49 -6.42 -2.70
C ALA A 86 13.18 -7.41 -3.83
N MET A 87 11.89 -7.71 -4.04
CA MET A 87 11.44 -8.53 -5.16
C MET A 87 11.75 -7.89 -6.50
N LEU A 88 11.58 -6.57 -6.64
CA LEU A 88 11.84 -5.85 -7.89
C LEU A 88 13.33 -5.85 -8.20
N ALA A 89 14.18 -5.65 -7.19
CA ALA A 89 15.62 -5.72 -7.34
C ALA A 89 16.06 -7.11 -7.82
N ASN A 90 15.56 -8.19 -7.19
CA ASN A 90 15.84 -9.55 -7.64
C ASN A 90 15.32 -9.80 -9.06
N TRP A 91 14.09 -9.38 -9.36
CA TRP A 91 13.49 -9.52 -10.70
C TRP A 91 14.28 -8.78 -11.80
N ALA A 92 14.84 -7.61 -11.48
CA ALA A 92 15.62 -6.81 -12.42
C ALA A 92 17.08 -7.30 -12.57
N LEU A 93 17.63 -7.98 -11.56
CA LEU A 93 19.04 -8.38 -11.51
C LEU A 93 19.28 -9.87 -11.84
N GLY A 94 18.25 -10.73 -11.77
CA GLY A 94 18.32 -12.16 -12.09
C GLY A 94 18.19 -13.06 -10.87
#